data_AF-A0A922XAD7-F1
#
_entry.id   AF-A0A922XAD7-F1
#
_cell.length_a   1.000
_cell.length_b   1.000
_cell.length_c   1.000
_cell.angle_alpha   90.00
_cell.angle_beta   90.00
_cell.angle_gamma   90.00
#
_symmetry.space_group_name_H-M   'P 1'
#
loop_
_entity.id
_entity.type
_entity.pdbx_description
1 polymer ?
#
loop_
_entity_poly.entity_id
_entity_poly.type
_entity_poly.pdbx_seq_one_letter_code
_entity_poly.pdbx_strand_id
1 'polypeptide(L)'
;MVVITIVAVVLWRQTDWHRQRHAAIASGRVLVGLNLAKPTAAPGLLRLFGESGYNSLLVDPAMNAQEIQQLRSLFPETAYPYGRIGEF
;
A
#
# COMPACT_ATOMS: atom_id res chain seq x y z
N MET A 1 7.85 4.94 31.04
CA MET A 1 7.76 3.55 30.56
C MET A 1 6.62 3.36 29.57
N VAL A 2 5.36 3.66 29.93
CA VAL A 2 4.19 3.49 29.03
C VAL A 2 4.32 4.21 27.68
N VAL A 3 4.81 5.46 27.67
CA VAL A 3 4.97 6.24 26.43
C VAL A 3 5.94 5.57 25.45
N ILE A 4 7.05 5.03 25.95
CA ILE A 4 8.06 4.36 25.12
C ILE A 4 7.48 3.08 24.50
N THR A 5 6.69 2.32 25.27
CA THR A 5 6.01 1.11 24.78
C THR A 5 4.98 1.45 23.69
N ILE A 6 4.19 2.52 23.86
CA ILE A 6 3.23 2.96 22.84
C ILE A 6 3.96 3.35 21.56
N VAL A 7 5.03 4.15 21.65
CA VAL A 7 5.83 4.55 20.49
C VAL A 7 6.44 3.33 19.79
N ALA A 8 6.98 2.37 20.56
CA ALA A 8 7.53 1.14 20.00
C ALA A 8 6.49 0.31 19.23
N VAL A 9 5.28 0.15 19.79
CA VAL A 9 4.19 -0.58 19.12
C VAL A 9 3.72 0.14 17.86
N VAL A 10 3.63 1.47 17.90
CA VAL A 10 3.26 2.27 16.72
C VAL A 10 4.31 2.10 15.62
N LEU A 11 5.60 2.25 15.94
CA LEU A 11 6.68 2.09 14.97
C LEU A 11 6.76 0.67 14.41
N TRP A 12 6.56 -0.35 15.26
CA TRP A 12 6.49 -1.73 14.82
C TRP A 12 5.37 -1.94 13.80
N ARG A 13 4.16 -1.44 14.11
CA ARG A 13 3.01 -1.54 13.21
C ARG A 13 3.25 -0.82 11.89
N GLN A 14 3.91 0.33 11.89
CA GLN A 14 4.27 1.04 10.65
C GLN A 14 5.29 0.25 9.82
N THR A 15 6.30 -0.35 10.47
CA THR A 15 7.32 -1.17 9.80
C THR A 15 6.70 -2.42 9.19
N ASP A 16 5.79 -3.07 9.92
CA ASP A 16 5.08 -4.24 9.43
C ASP A 16 4.17 -3.89 8.24
N TRP A 17 3.43 -2.78 8.34
CA TRP A 17 2.61 -2.28 7.24
C TRP A 17 3.44 -1.95 5.99
N HIS A 18 4.59 -1.30 6.16
CA HIS A 18 5.54 -1.03 5.08
C HIS A 18 6.02 -2.32 4.39
N ARG A 19 6.38 -3.35 5.18
CA ARG A 19 6.80 -4.66 4.65
C ARG A 19 5.69 -5.35 3.87
N GLN A 20 4.46 -5.32 4.37
CA GLN A 20 3.31 -5.94 3.69
C GLN A 20 3.02 -5.29 2.34
N ARG A 21 3.11 -3.95 2.25
CA ARG A 21 2.97 -3.23 0.97
C ARG A 21 4.04 -3.65 -0.05
N HIS A 22 5.30 -3.72 0.37
CA HIS A 22 6.39 -4.16 -0.50
C HIS A 22 6.24 -5.62 -0.92
N ALA A 23 5.83 -6.51 -0.01
CA ALA A 23 5.59 -7.91 -0.34
C ALA A 23 4.45 -8.07 -1.37
N ALA A 24 3.37 -7.30 -1.24
CA ALA A 24 2.27 -7.32 -2.20
C ALA A 24 2.72 -6.90 -3.61
N ILE A 25 3.55 -5.85 -3.72
CA ILE A 25 4.12 -5.39 -4.99
C ILE A 25 5.12 -6.42 -5.55
N ALA A 26 6.05 -6.90 -4.72
CA ALA A 26 7.09 -7.84 -5.12
C ALA A 26 6.52 -9.20 -5.54
N SER A 27 5.37 -9.60 -4.99
CA SER A 27 4.68 -10.84 -5.39
C SER A 27 4.10 -10.80 -6.80
N GLY A 28 4.09 -9.63 -7.47
CA GLY A 28 3.50 -9.45 -8.81
C GLY A 28 1.96 -9.49 -8.83
N ARG A 29 1.32 -9.70 -7.68
CA ARG A 29 -0.14 -9.70 -7.53
C ARG A 29 -0.77 -8.32 -7.72
N VAL A 30 0.04 -7.28 -7.59
CA VAL A 30 -0.37 -5.88 -7.69
C VAL A 30 0.69 -5.11 -8.45
N LEU A 31 0.28 -4.33 -9.44
CA LEU A 31 1.12 -3.34 -10.08
C LEU A 31 0.71 -1.95 -9.59
N VAL A 32 1.70 -1.21 -9.09
CA VAL A 32 1.50 0.15 -8.59
C VAL A 32 1.67 1.17 -9.72
N GLY A 33 0.68 2.02 -9.90
CA GLY A 33 0.76 3.19 -10.77
C GLY A 33 1.20 4.41 -9.96
N LEU A 34 2.43 4.86 -10.18
CA LEU A 34 2.89 6.17 -9.71
C LEU A 34 2.56 7.22 -10.77
N ASN A 35 1.76 8.23 -10.40
CA ASN A 35 1.58 9.39 -11.25
C ASN A 35 2.53 10.50 -10.79
N LEU A 36 3.65 10.66 -11.49
CA LEU A 36 4.66 11.68 -11.17
C LEU A 36 4.16 13.12 -11.39
N ALA A 37 3.12 13.32 -12.22
CA ALA A 37 2.50 14.63 -12.42
C ALA A 37 1.54 15.03 -11.28
N LYS A 38 1.04 14.04 -10.50
CA LYS A 38 0.22 14.27 -9.31
C LYS A 38 0.66 13.34 -8.19
N PRO A 39 1.76 13.67 -7.48
CA PRO A 39 2.28 12.81 -6.43
C PRO A 39 1.26 12.63 -5.31
N THR A 40 0.86 11.39 -5.06
CA THR A 40 0.03 11.05 -3.89
C THR A 40 0.94 10.86 -2.68
N ALA A 41 0.51 11.37 -1.52
CA ALA A 41 1.24 11.17 -0.28
C ALA A 41 0.92 9.78 0.29
N ALA A 42 1.95 9.07 0.76
CA ALA A 42 1.73 7.84 1.52
C ALA A 42 0.93 8.15 2.81
N PRO A 43 0.02 7.26 3.22
CA PRO A 43 -0.87 7.50 4.34
C PRO A 43 -0.13 7.47 5.68
N GLY A 44 -0.55 8.34 6.60
CA GLY A 44 -0.08 8.34 7.99
C GLY A 44 1.42 8.59 8.14
N LEU A 45 2.06 7.78 8.99
CA LEU A 45 3.49 7.89 9.30
C LEU A 45 4.40 7.28 8.23
N LEU A 46 3.85 6.52 7.27
CA LEU A 46 4.64 5.95 6.16
C LEU A 46 5.39 7.05 5.39
N ARG A 47 4.78 8.23 5.26
CA ARG A 47 5.43 9.41 4.65
C ARG A 47 6.73 9.80 5.36
N LEU A 48 6.82 9.64 6.68
CA LEU A 48 8.04 9.94 7.44
C LEU A 48 9.16 8.93 7.18
N PHE A 49 8.82 7.75 6.67
CA PHE A 49 9.77 6.72 6.26
C PHE A 49 10.18 6.85 4.79
N GLY A 50 9.78 7.92 4.10
CA GLY A 50 10.10 8.16 2.69
C GLY A 50 9.25 7.37 1.70
N GLU A 51 8.16 6.74 2.16
CA GLU A 51 7.25 6.03 1.26
C GLU A 51 6.53 6.97 0.29
N SER A 52 6.46 6.52 -0.95
CA SER A 52 5.65 7.16 -1.97
C SER A 52 4.19 6.73 -1.83
N GLY A 53 3.26 7.67 -1.96
CA GLY A 53 1.85 7.31 -2.11
C GLY A 53 1.60 6.82 -3.54
N TYR A 54 0.71 5.86 -3.67
CA TYR A 54 0.33 5.31 -4.96
C TYR A 54 -1.00 5.91 -5.41
N ASN A 55 -1.14 6.20 -6.71
CA ASN A 55 -2.35 6.82 -7.24
C ASN A 55 -3.34 5.76 -7.71
N SER A 56 -2.82 4.70 -8.32
CA SER A 56 -3.61 3.57 -8.83
C SER A 56 -2.95 2.25 -8.49
N LEU A 57 -3.78 1.22 -8.33
CA LEU A 57 -3.35 -0.16 -8.24
C LEU A 57 -4.04 -0.96 -9.32
N LEU A 58 -3.25 -1.68 -10.09
CA LEU A 58 -3.73 -2.74 -10.97
C LEU A 58 -3.65 -4.04 -10.18
N VAL A 59 -4.78 -4.72 -10.09
CA VAL A 59 -4.95 -5.95 -9.30
C VAL A 59 -5.20 -7.09 -10.25
N ASP A 60 -4.62 -8.26 -9.96
CA ASP A 60 -4.90 -9.48 -10.72
C ASP A 60 -6.42 -9.77 -10.74
N PRO A 61 -7.06 -9.94 -11.92
CA PRO A 61 -8.48 -10.27 -12.01
C PRO A 61 -8.86 -11.62 -11.38
N ALA A 62 -7.90 -12.53 -11.15
CA ALA A 62 -8.12 -13.79 -10.45
C ALA A 62 -8.21 -13.64 -8.92
N MET A 63 -7.91 -12.45 -8.39
CA MET A 63 -7.91 -12.17 -6.96
C MET A 63 -9.33 -12.16 -6.39
N ASN A 64 -9.53 -12.80 -5.25
CA ASN A 64 -10.85 -12.91 -4.64
C ASN A 64 -11.25 -11.61 -3.90
N ALA A 65 -12.53 -11.47 -3.55
CA ALA A 65 -13.05 -10.28 -2.88
C ALA A 65 -12.39 -9.99 -1.52
N GLN A 66 -11.99 -11.03 -0.78
CA GLN A 66 -11.32 -10.88 0.51
C GLN A 66 -9.90 -10.35 0.36
N GLU A 67 -9.14 -10.87 -0.60
CA GLU A 67 -7.80 -10.42 -0.96
C GLU A 67 -7.82 -8.97 -1.45
N ILE A 68 -8.81 -8.60 -2.26
CA ILE A 68 -9.03 -7.21 -2.69
C ILE A 68 -9.31 -6.31 -1.48
N GLN A 69 -10.10 -6.78 -0.49
CA GLN A 69 -10.38 -6.02 0.72
C GLN A 69 -9.14 -5.87 1.62
N GLN A 70 -8.29 -6.89 1.70
CA GLN A 70 -6.99 -6.80 2.37
C GLN A 70 -6.06 -5.83 1.64
N LEU A 71 -6.06 -5.84 0.31
CA LEU A 71 -5.31 -4.85 -0.48
C LEU A 71 -5.78 -3.42 -0.19
N ARG A 72 -7.11 -3.24 -0.07
CA ARG A 72 -7.73 -1.97 0.30
C ARG A 72 -7.27 -1.41 1.63
N SER A 73 -7.05 -2.27 2.63
CA SER A 73 -6.52 -1.83 3.91
C SER A 73 -5.02 -1.52 3.85
N LEU A 74 -4.27 -2.17 2.96
CA LEU A 74 -2.85 -1.91 2.75
C LEU A 74 -2.57 -0.61 2.00
N PHE A 75 -3.44 -0.23 1.06
CA PHE A 75 -3.30 0.95 0.21
C PHE A 75 -4.57 1.83 0.24
N PRO A 76 -4.88 2.47 1.38
CA PRO A 76 -6.09 3.28 1.51
C PRO A 76 -6.10 4.54 0.63
N GLU A 77 -4.94 4.99 0.16
CA GLU A 77 -4.75 6.22 -0.62
C GLU A 77 -5.02 6.08 -2.13
N THR A 78 -5.06 4.85 -2.65
CA THR A 78 -5.15 4.59 -4.09
C THR A 78 -6.59 4.60 -4.57
N ALA A 79 -6.85 5.23 -5.72
CA ALA A 79 -8.04 4.94 -6.49
C ALA A 79 -7.88 3.55 -7.12
N TYR A 80 -8.89 2.68 -7.02
CA TYR A 80 -8.84 1.31 -7.55
C TYR A 80 -9.50 1.25 -8.94
N PRO A 81 -8.79 1.46 -10.06
CA PRO A 81 -9.27 0.99 -11.34
C PRO A 81 -9.05 -0.53 -11.40
N TYR A 82 -10.14 -1.29 -11.36
CA TYR A 82 -10.08 -2.72 -11.70
C TYR A 82 -9.74 -2.84 -13.19
N GLY A 83 -8.47 -3.07 -13.50
CA GLY A 83 -7.97 -3.26 -14.87
C GLY A 83 -7.02 -4.45 -14.93
N ARG A 84 -7.08 -5.22 -16.01
CA ARG A 84 -6.20 -6.38 -16.26
C ARG A 84 -4.74 -5.94 -16.35
N ILE A 85 -3.85 -6.66 -15.69
CA ILE A 85 -2.41 -6.56 -15.93
C ILE A 85 -2.15 -6.95 -17.39
N GLY A 86 -1.75 -5.99 -18.23
CA GLY A 86 -1.40 -6.21 -19.65
C GLY A 86 -2.24 -5.48 -20.69
N GLU A 87 -3.22 -4.66 -20.30
CA GLU A 87 -3.98 -3.79 -21.22
C GLU A 87 -3.46 -2.33 -21.16
N PHE A 88 -2.20 -2.10 -21.53
CA PHE A 88 -1.67 -0.78 -21.89
C PHE A 88 -0.60 -0.92 -22.97
#